data_AF-A0A4R4XS91-F1
#
_entry.id   AF-A0A4R4XS91-F1
#
_cell.length_a   1.000
_cell.length_b   1.000
_cell.length_c   1.000
_cell.angle_alpha   90.00
_cell.angle_beta   90.00
_cell.angle_gamma   90.00
#
_symmetry.space_group_name_H-M   'P 1'
#
loop_
_entity.id
_entity.type
_entity.pdbx_description
1 polymer ?
#
loop_
_entity_poly.entity_id
_entity_poly.type
_entity_poly.pdbx_seq_one_letter_code
_entity_poly.pdbx_strand_id
1 'polypeptide(L)'
;MREKQQLLREAADKESLATALTRYAKGLSDAFEGVPSRPEEYDPFWTGPSAGRHLARTQRVRREMADLVDACLITAENLRRRAQRLRETAARLPDPT
;
A
#
# COMPACT_ATOMS: atom_id res chain seq x y z
N MET A 1 27.31 -0.57 21.50
CA MET A 1 26.36 0.49 21.92
C MET A 1 25.69 1.19 20.74
N ARG A 2 26.45 1.89 19.87
CA ARG A 2 25.90 2.55 18.66
C ARG A 2 25.22 1.59 17.70
N GLU A 3 25.75 0.38 17.55
CA GLU A 3 25.22 -0.62 16.63
C GLU A 3 23.82 -1.11 17.01
N LYS A 4 23.58 -1.50 18.28
CA LYS A 4 22.25 -1.88 18.77
C LYS A 4 21.23 -0.76 18.58
N GLN A 5 21.59 0.48 18.93
CA GLN A 5 20.72 1.65 18.73
C GLN A 5 20.46 1.93 17.25
N GLN A 6 21.48 1.77 16.39
CA GLN A 6 21.34 1.94 14.95
C GLN A 6 20.38 0.92 14.34
N LEU A 7 20.49 -0.36 14.73
CA LEU A 7 19.57 -1.41 14.28
C LEU A 7 18.12 -1.13 14.69
N LEU A 8 17.91 -0.67 15.94
CA LEU A 8 16.58 -0.33 16.43
C LEU A 8 16.00 0.89 15.71
N ARG A 9 16.82 1.91 15.45
CA ARG A 9 16.41 3.08 14.66
C ARG A 9 16.02 2.69 13.25
N GLU A 10 16.86 1.89 12.59
CA GLU A 10 16.59 1.41 11.23
C GLU A 10 15.32 0.53 11.17
N ALA A 11 15.06 -0.27 12.20
CA ALA A 11 13.81 -1.02 12.33
C ALA A 11 12.59 -0.10 12.46
N ALA A 12 12.69 0.98 13.26
CA ALA A 12 11.63 1.96 13.43
C ALA A 12 11.34 2.72 12.12
N ASP A 13 12.37 3.12 11.39
CA ASP A 13 12.22 3.81 10.10
C ASP A 13 11.50 2.93 9.07
N LYS A 14 11.84 1.63 9.00
CA LYS A 14 11.15 0.66 8.13
C LYS A 14 9.68 0.48 8.51
N GLU A 15 9.38 0.39 9.80
CA GLU A 15 8.00 0.26 10.30
C GLU A 15 7.16 1.50 9.97
N SER A 16 7.76 2.69 10.10
CA SER A 16 7.13 3.95 9.74
C SER A 16 6.75 3.99 8.27
N LEU A 17 7.68 3.62 7.38
CA LEU A 17 7.40 3.54 5.94
C LEU A 17 6.36 2.48 5.60
N ALA A 18 6.40 1.30 6.23
CA ALA A 18 5.39 0.26 6.04
C ALA A 18 3.98 0.75 6.43
N THR A 19 3.88 1.50 7.52
CA THR A 19 2.63 2.13 7.97
C THR A 19 2.12 3.15 6.96
N ALA A 20 3.00 4.00 6.44
CA ALA A 20 2.64 4.97 5.40
C ALA A 20 2.13 4.29 4.12
N LEU A 21 2.82 3.25 3.64
CA LEU A 21 2.40 2.48 2.46
C LEU A 21 1.05 1.80 2.66
N THR A 22 0.80 1.23 3.85
CA THR A 22 -0.50 0.63 4.18
C THR A 22 -1.61 1.69 4.17
N ARG A 23 -1.34 2.90 4.68
CA ARG A 23 -2.28 4.02 4.64
C ARG A 23 -2.57 4.48 3.21
N TYR A 24 -1.55 4.57 2.36
CA TYR A 24 -1.73 4.97 0.97
C TYR A 24 -2.50 3.92 0.17
N ALA A 25 -2.22 2.63 0.38
CA ALA A 25 -3.00 1.54 -0.21
C ALA A 25 -4.50 1.70 0.11
N LYS A 26 -4.83 1.94 1.38
CA LYS A 26 -6.22 2.21 1.78
C LYS A 26 -6.78 3.46 1.11
N GLY A 27 -6.06 4.58 1.14
CA GLY A 27 -6.52 5.83 0.53
C GLY A 27 -6.77 5.72 -0.98
N LEU A 28 -5.98 4.92 -1.69
CA LEU A 28 -6.20 4.62 -3.10
C LEU A 28 -7.47 3.79 -3.31
N SER A 29 -7.73 2.76 -2.50
CA SER A 29 -8.96 1.99 -2.58
C SER A 29 -10.20 2.86 -2.30
N ASP A 30 -10.14 3.68 -1.25
CA ASP A 30 -11.23 4.56 -0.83
C ASP A 30 -11.53 5.63 -1.90
N ALA A 31 -10.51 6.16 -2.59
CA ALA A 31 -10.69 7.18 -3.64
C ALA A 31 -11.49 6.70 -4.86
N PHE A 32 -11.56 5.38 -5.10
CA PHE A 32 -12.33 4.81 -6.19
C PHE A 32 -13.69 4.25 -5.73
N GLU A 33 -13.97 4.28 -4.42
CA GLU A 33 -15.26 3.90 -3.89
C GLU A 33 -16.37 4.79 -4.50
N GLY A 34 -17.49 4.18 -4.88
CA GLY A 34 -18.61 4.89 -5.51
C GLY A 34 -18.42 5.30 -6.97
N VAL A 35 -17.23 5.13 -7.57
CA VAL A 35 -17.05 5.35 -9.01
C VAL A 35 -17.69 4.19 -9.78
N PRO A 36 -18.69 4.43 -10.65
CA PRO A 36 -19.34 3.34 -11.36
C PRO A 36 -18.38 2.62 -12.29
N SER A 37 -18.37 1.29 -12.26
CA SER A 37 -17.36 0.48 -12.96
C SER A 37 -17.95 -0.65 -13.80
N ARG A 38 -19.26 -0.81 -13.76
CA ARG A 38 -20.01 -1.76 -14.56
C ARG A 38 -21.04 -1.04 -15.43
N PRO A 39 -21.37 -1.59 -16.62
CA PRO A 39 -22.37 -0.99 -17.50
C PRO A 39 -23.70 -0.69 -16.80
N GLU A 40 -24.18 -1.60 -15.95
CA GLU A 40 -25.49 -1.52 -15.31
C GLU A 40 -25.61 -0.33 -14.35
N GLU A 41 -24.48 0.18 -13.85
CA GLU A 41 -24.42 1.36 -13.00
C GLU A 41 -24.54 2.68 -13.80
N TYR A 42 -24.24 2.66 -15.10
CA TYR A 42 -24.33 3.81 -16.02
C TYR A 42 -25.62 3.83 -16.84
N ASP A 43 -26.09 2.67 -17.29
CA ASP A 43 -27.18 2.52 -18.26
C ASP A 43 -28.45 3.35 -17.95
N PRO A 44 -28.88 3.54 -16.69
CA PRO A 44 -30.06 4.35 -16.38
C PRO A 44 -29.88 5.86 -16.60
N PHE A 45 -28.64 6.35 -16.61
CA PHE A 45 -28.33 7.79 -16.58
C PHE A 45 -27.55 8.25 -17.82
N TRP A 46 -26.71 7.37 -18.37
CA TRP A 46 -25.80 7.74 -19.45
C TRP A 46 -25.46 6.55 -20.34
N THR A 47 -25.84 6.65 -21.61
CA THR A 47 -25.64 5.60 -22.62
C THR A 47 -24.88 6.11 -23.85
N GLY A 48 -24.55 5.19 -24.75
CA GLY A 48 -23.91 5.48 -26.03
C GLY A 48 -22.38 5.46 -25.99
N PRO A 49 -21.72 5.78 -27.13
CA PRO A 49 -20.28 5.57 -27.29
C PRO A 49 -19.39 6.31 -26.28
N SER A 50 -19.82 7.49 -25.83
CA SER A 50 -19.09 8.28 -24.84
C SER A 50 -19.11 7.62 -23.45
N ALA A 51 -20.26 7.06 -23.04
CA ALA A 51 -20.39 6.29 -21.81
C ALA A 51 -19.50 5.04 -21.86
N GLY A 52 -19.49 4.32 -22.98
CA GLY A 52 -18.62 3.15 -23.19
C GLY A 52 -17.13 3.48 -23.08
N ARG A 53 -16.67 4.59 -23.68
CA ARG A 53 -15.26 5.04 -23.55
C ARG A 53 -14.90 5.41 -22.11
N HIS A 54 -15.80 6.09 -21.40
CA HIS A 54 -15.60 6.44 -20.00
C HIS A 54 -15.52 5.20 -19.11
N LEU A 55 -16.44 4.25 -19.28
CA LEU A 55 -16.43 2.97 -18.56
C LEU A 55 -15.13 2.20 -18.78
N ALA A 56 -14.71 2.05 -20.04
CA ALA A 56 -13.46 1.36 -20.38
C ALA A 56 -12.24 2.04 -19.71
N ARG A 57 -12.19 3.37 -19.72
CA ARG A 57 -11.13 4.13 -19.03
C ARG A 57 -11.17 3.90 -17.52
N THR A 58 -12.34 3.96 -16.91
CA THR A 58 -12.54 3.74 -15.47
C THR A 58 -12.08 2.35 -15.05
N GLN A 59 -12.44 1.31 -15.81
CA GLN A 59 -12.00 -0.06 -15.57
C GLN A 59 -10.49 -0.25 -15.73
N ARG A 60 -9.87 0.45 -16.69
CA ARG A 60 -8.41 0.44 -16.86
C ARG A 60 -7.72 1.07 -15.66
N VAL A 61 -8.14 2.27 -15.25
CA VAL A 61 -7.55 2.96 -14.10
C VAL A 61 -7.74 2.17 -12.82
N ARG A 62 -8.91 1.55 -12.59
CA ARG A 62 -9.15 0.68 -11.42
C ARG A 62 -8.17 -0.48 -11.34
N ARG A 63 -7.82 -1.11 -12.48
CA ARG A 63 -6.82 -2.18 -12.51
C ARG A 63 -5.43 -1.67 -12.17
N GLU A 64 -5.00 -0.57 -12.79
CA GLU A 64 -3.71 0.06 -12.50
C GLU A 64 -3.59 0.47 -11.01
N MET A 65 -4.69 0.91 -10.40
CA MET A 65 -4.73 1.26 -8.99
C MET A 65 -4.70 0.04 -8.08
N ALA A 66 -5.37 -1.05 -8.46
CA ALA A 66 -5.29 -2.32 -7.74
C ALA A 66 -3.85 -2.85 -7.72
N ASP A 67 -3.16 -2.81 -8.87
CA ASP A 67 -1.75 -3.21 -8.97
C ASP A 67 -0.85 -2.36 -8.05
N LEU A 68 -1.10 -1.04 -7.99
CA LEU A 68 -0.36 -0.14 -7.10
C LEU A 68 -0.65 -0.41 -5.62
N VAL A 69 -1.91 -0.66 -5.27
CA VAL A 69 -2.34 -1.05 -3.91
C VAL A 69 -1.61 -2.33 -3.48
N ASP A 70 -1.60 -3.36 -4.33
CA ASP A 70 -0.92 -4.61 -4.05
C ASP A 70 0.59 -4.40 -3.87
N ALA A 71 1.22 -3.60 -4.73
CA ALA A 71 2.64 -3.25 -4.60
C ALA A 71 2.95 -2.53 -3.27
N CYS A 72 2.10 -1.60 -2.83
CA CYS A 72 2.24 -0.94 -1.54
C CYS A 72 2.13 -1.95 -0.38
N LEU A 73 1.14 -2.84 -0.41
CA LEU A 73 0.93 -3.84 0.65
C LEU A 73 2.07 -4.85 0.73
N ILE A 74 2.51 -5.38 -0.41
CA ILE A 74 3.65 -6.31 -0.49
C ILE A 74 4.93 -5.64 0.03
N THR A 75 5.17 -4.39 -0.35
CA THR A 75 6.34 -3.64 0.10
C THR A 75 6.28 -3.36 1.59
N ALA A 76 5.12 -2.95 2.13
CA ALA A 76 4.92 -2.74 3.56
C ALA A 76 5.20 -4.02 4.36
N GLU A 77 4.69 -5.16 3.92
CA GLU A 77 4.92 -6.46 4.56
C GLU A 77 6.41 -6.84 4.55
N ASN A 78 7.09 -6.65 3.42
CA ASN A 78 8.53 -6.89 3.32
C ASN A 78 9.35 -6.00 4.27
N LEU A 79 8.95 -4.73 4.43
CA LEU A 79 9.57 -3.79 5.36
C LEU A 79 9.36 -4.24 6.82
N ARG A 80 8.15 -4.69 7.19
CA ARG A 80 7.85 -5.22 8.53
C ARG A 80 8.71 -6.44 8.88
N ARG A 81 8.80 -7.41 7.96
CA ARG A 81 9.67 -8.59 8.15
C ARG A 81 11.14 -8.19 8.33
N ARG A 82 11.63 -7.20 7.57
CA ARG A 82 12.99 -6.68 7.72
C ARG A 82 13.18 -5.97 9.06
N ALA A 83 12.22 -5.14 9.48
CA ALA A 83 12.25 -4.45 10.78
C ALA A 83 12.28 -5.47 11.94
N GLN A 84 11.48 -6.53 11.86
CA GLN A 84 11.50 -7.61 12.84
C GLN A 84 12.88 -8.28 12.92
N ARG A 85 13.49 -8.66 11.80
CA ARG A 85 14.85 -9.24 11.78
C ARG A 85 15.92 -8.32 12.37
N LEU A 86 15.78 -7.00 12.18
CA LEU A 86 16.68 -6.02 12.79
C LEU A 86 16.49 -5.98 14.32
N ARG A 87 15.25 -6.01 14.81
CA ARG A 87 14.95 -6.08 16.26
C ARG A 87 15.50 -7.37 16.87
N GLU A 88 15.31 -8.51 16.22
CA GLU A 88 15.86 -9.81 16.66
C GLU A 88 17.39 -9.79 16.70
N THR A 89 18.03 -9.18 15.70
CA THR A 89 19.49 -9.02 15.68
C THR A 89 19.96 -8.10 16.80
N ALA A 90 19.28 -6.98 17.02
CA ALA A 90 19.58 -6.07 18.13
C ALA A 90 19.42 -6.72 19.51
N ALA A 91 18.45 -7.63 19.67
CA ALA A 91 18.21 -8.38 20.91
C ALA A 91 19.31 -9.41 21.20
N ARG A 92 19.98 -9.94 20.17
CA ARG A 92 21.12 -10.86 20.31
C ARG A 92 22.44 -10.16 20.65
N LEU A 93 22.51 -8.84 20.48
CA LEU A 93 23.69 -8.08 20.88
C LEU A 93 23.73 -7.93 22.40
N PRO A 94 24.88 -8.16 23.05
CA PRO A 94 25.01 -8.05 24.50
C PRO A 94 24.63 -6.64 24.96
N ASP A 95 23.93 -6.57 26.09
CA ASP A 95 23.65 -5.30 26.76
C ASP A 95 24.95 -4.71 27.32
N PRO A 96 25.10 -3.37 27.27
CA PRO A 96 26.28 -2.73 27.81
C PRO A 96 26.36 -2.97 29.33
N THR A 97 27.48 -3.52 29.79
CA THR A 97 27.97 -3.35 31.17
C THR A 97 28.32 -1.89 31.43
#